data_AF-A0A958J985-F1
#
_entry.id   AF-A0A958J985-F1
#
_cell.length_a   1.000
_cell.length_b   1.000
_cell.length_c   1.000
_cell.angle_alpha   90.00
_cell.angle_beta   90.00
_cell.angle_gamma   90.00
#
_symmetry.space_group_name_H-M   'P 1'
#
loop_
_entity.id
_entity.type
_entity.pdbx_description
1 polymer ?
#
loop_
_entity_poly.entity_id
_entity_poly.type
_entity_poly.pdbx_seq_one_letter_code
_entity_poly.pdbx_strand_id
1 'polypeptide(L)'
;GTLQAVITPYLYNGFPNFTFIKYWIVHGGLIVYAIYITAVFRFYPDRRSIWNAFLGLQIYTVILFGLNWLLGSNYFYIMHKPPTASLLDYFGPWPWYLIVCEFLALLIFWLVYLPLHPLRSRPGVSADSS
;
A
#
# COMPACT_ATOMS: atom_id res chain seq x y z
N GLY A 1 -2.20 2.58 -1.48
CA GLY A 1 -2.80 3.83 -0.97
C GLY A 1 -1.82 4.97 -1.02
N THR A 2 -0.77 4.94 -0.20
CA THR A 2 0.17 6.05 -0.01
C THR A 2 0.84 6.58 -1.29
N LEU A 3 1.30 5.71 -2.19
CA LEU A 3 1.88 6.15 -3.47
C LEU A 3 0.84 6.87 -4.36
N GLN A 4 -0.39 6.35 -4.43
CA GLN A 4 -1.46 6.98 -5.21
C GLN A 4 -1.92 8.30 -4.57
N ALA A 5 -1.90 8.42 -3.25
CA ALA A 5 -2.17 9.67 -2.54
C ALA A 5 -1.11 10.75 -2.88
N VAL A 6 0.16 10.37 -3.03
CA VAL A 6 1.20 11.31 -3.45
C VAL A 6 1.05 11.74 -4.92
N ILE A 7 0.68 10.82 -5.83
CA ILE A 7 0.54 11.12 -7.28
C ILE A 7 -0.73 11.93 -7.57
N THR A 8 -1.83 11.63 -6.88
CA THR A 8 -3.13 12.31 -7.02
C THR A 8 -3.57 12.85 -5.66
N PRO A 9 -2.95 13.94 -5.19
CA PRO A 9 -3.22 14.47 -3.87
C PRO A 9 -4.62 15.08 -3.81
N TYR A 10 -5.39 14.67 -2.82
CA TYR A 10 -6.71 15.23 -2.54
C TYR A 10 -6.62 16.16 -1.33
N LEU A 11 -6.31 17.43 -1.60
CA LEU A 11 -6.10 18.47 -0.59
C LEU A 11 -7.02 19.65 -0.86
N TYR A 12 -7.90 19.96 0.10
CA TYR A 12 -8.76 21.15 0.03
C TYR A 12 -8.02 22.44 0.40
N ASN A 13 -7.01 22.34 1.27
CA ASN A 13 -6.26 23.48 1.80
C ASN A 13 -4.80 23.42 1.35
N GLY A 14 -4.29 24.53 0.79
CA GLY A 14 -2.90 24.68 0.41
C GLY A 14 -1.96 24.98 1.58
N PHE A 15 -0.67 25.09 1.29
CA PHE A 15 0.32 25.60 2.25
C PHE A 15 -0.03 27.04 2.68
N PRO A 16 0.16 27.43 3.95
CA PRO A 16 0.70 26.69 5.09
C PRO A 16 -0.37 26.15 6.07
N ASN A 17 -1.27 25.25 5.63
CA ASN A 17 -2.24 24.62 6.54
C ASN A 17 -1.67 23.37 7.25
N PHE A 18 -2.05 23.15 8.52
CA PHE A 18 -1.67 21.93 9.26
C PHE A 18 -2.10 20.64 8.53
N THR A 19 -3.27 20.63 7.90
CA THR A 19 -3.79 19.49 7.12
C THR A 19 -2.90 19.18 5.93
N PHE A 20 -2.37 20.22 5.26
CA PHE A 20 -1.43 20.08 4.15
C PHE A 20 -0.13 19.41 4.62
N ILE A 21 0.48 19.94 5.69
CA ILE A 21 1.74 19.41 6.24
C ILE A 21 1.56 17.96 6.71
N LYS A 22 0.49 17.68 7.47
CA LYS A 22 0.14 16.34 7.94
C LYS A 22 0.00 15.35 6.79
N TYR A 23 -0.69 15.74 5.72
CA TYR A 23 -0.89 14.89 4.54
C TYR A 23 0.44 14.42 3.93
N TRP A 24 1.35 15.36 3.70
CA TRP A 24 2.67 15.08 3.12
C TRP A 24 3.57 14.27 4.06
N ILE A 25 3.49 14.50 5.38
CA ILE A 25 4.24 13.67 6.35
C ILE A 25 3.71 12.24 6.36
N VAL A 26 2.39 12.03 6.40
CA VAL A 26 1.81 10.68 6.48
C VAL A 26 2.03 9.91 5.17
N HIS A 27 1.84 10.55 4.02
CA HIS A 27 1.94 9.87 2.73
C HIS A 27 3.37 9.90 2.16
N GLY A 28 4.02 11.06 2.10
CA GLY A 28 5.40 11.15 1.65
C GLY A 28 6.37 10.44 2.61
N GLY A 29 6.17 10.62 3.92
CA GLY A 29 7.05 10.04 4.94
C GLY A 29 7.09 8.52 4.93
N LEU A 30 5.98 7.83 4.65
CA LEU A 30 5.98 6.38 4.54
C LEU A 30 6.81 5.88 3.34
N ILE A 31 6.79 6.62 2.22
CA ILE A 31 7.62 6.29 1.05
C ILE A 31 9.10 6.48 1.38
N VAL A 32 9.45 7.63 1.98
CA VAL A 32 10.82 7.92 2.41
C VAL A 32 11.30 6.87 3.41
N TYR A 33 10.46 6.48 4.37
CA TYR A 33 10.78 5.44 5.35
C TYR A 33 11.07 4.10 4.66
N ALA A 34 10.23 3.66 3.73
CA ALA A 34 10.44 2.43 2.97
C ALA A 34 11.76 2.46 2.19
N ILE A 35 12.07 3.57 1.52
CA ILE A 35 13.34 3.75 0.81
C ILE A 35 14.51 3.72 1.82
N TYR A 36 14.40 4.44 2.92
CA TYR A 36 15.46 4.53 3.95
C TYR A 36 15.81 3.16 4.53
N ILE A 37 14.81 2.33 4.89
CA ILE A 37 15.08 0.99 5.43
C ILE A 37 15.71 0.05 4.42
N THR A 38 15.34 0.18 3.14
CA THR A 38 15.96 -0.63 2.08
C THR A 38 17.38 -0.15 1.75
N ALA A 39 17.62 1.17 1.74
CA ALA A 39 18.91 1.76 1.38
C ALA A 39 19.96 1.69 2.51
N VAL A 40 19.57 1.98 3.74
CA VAL A 40 20.49 2.06 4.90
C VAL A 40 20.61 0.72 5.60
N PHE A 41 19.49 0.10 5.96
CA PHE A 41 19.49 -1.16 6.71
C PHE A 41 19.55 -2.39 5.82
N ARG A 42 19.56 -2.23 4.49
CA ARG A 42 19.59 -3.33 3.51
C ARG A 42 18.50 -4.37 3.77
N PHE A 43 17.36 -3.95 4.32
CA PHE A 43 16.23 -4.81 4.56
C PHE A 43 15.45 -5.01 3.25
N TYR A 44 15.75 -6.09 2.54
CA TYR A 44 15.10 -6.41 1.27
C TYR A 44 13.88 -7.30 1.49
N PRO A 45 12.72 -6.99 0.87
CA PRO A 45 11.56 -7.87 0.92
C PRO A 45 11.91 -9.21 0.25
N ASP A 46 11.49 -10.32 0.87
CA ASP A 46 11.63 -11.66 0.30
C ASP A 46 10.36 -12.08 -0.45
N ARG A 47 10.42 -13.16 -1.26
CA ARG A 47 9.22 -13.72 -1.90
C ARG A 47 8.18 -14.13 -0.85
N ARG A 48 8.64 -14.62 0.30
CA ARG A 48 7.75 -14.94 1.43
C ARG A 48 7.08 -13.68 1.98
N SER A 49 7.75 -12.52 1.93
CA SER A 49 7.17 -11.24 2.35
C SER A 49 5.99 -10.82 1.47
N ILE A 50 6.03 -11.11 0.15
CA ILE A 50 4.89 -10.84 -0.75
C ILE A 50 3.67 -11.62 -0.29
N TRP A 51 3.81 -12.92 -0.06
CA TRP A 51 2.71 -13.78 0.38
C TRP A 51 2.23 -13.43 1.78
N ASN A 52 3.14 -13.12 2.71
CA ASN A 52 2.76 -12.67 4.05
C ASN A 52 1.97 -11.34 4.00
N ALA A 53 2.40 -10.39 3.17
CA ALA A 53 1.69 -9.12 2.99
C ALA A 53 0.31 -9.33 2.35
N PHE A 54 0.22 -10.20 1.35
CA PHE A 54 -1.05 -10.56 0.72
C PHE A 54 -2.00 -11.26 1.70
N LEU A 55 -1.54 -12.27 2.44
CA LEU A 55 -2.34 -12.92 3.47
C LEU A 55 -2.78 -11.96 4.58
N GLY A 56 -1.87 -11.07 5.02
CA GLY A 56 -2.21 -10.02 5.97
C GLY A 56 -3.31 -9.10 5.45
N LEU A 57 -3.26 -8.72 4.16
CA LEU A 57 -4.31 -7.95 3.50
C LEU A 57 -5.64 -8.73 3.48
N GLN A 58 -5.62 -10.02 3.16
CA GLN A 58 -6.84 -10.85 3.16
C GLN A 58 -7.48 -10.93 4.55
N ILE A 59 -6.69 -11.20 5.59
CA ILE A 59 -7.17 -11.24 6.98
C ILE A 59 -7.76 -9.88 7.37
N TYR A 60 -7.07 -8.79 7.03
CA TYR A 60 -7.53 -7.44 7.32
C TYR A 60 -8.86 -7.12 6.61
N THR A 61 -9.01 -7.50 5.34
CA THR A 61 -10.26 -7.33 4.57
C THR A 61 -11.42 -8.10 5.20
N VAL A 62 -11.20 -9.35 5.64
CA VAL A 62 -12.23 -10.16 6.31
C VAL A 62 -12.67 -9.51 7.63
N ILE A 63 -11.72 -9.04 8.44
CA ILE A 63 -12.02 -8.33 9.69
C ILE A 63 -12.82 -7.06 9.40
N LEU A 64 -12.39 -6.26 8.42
CA LEU A 64 -13.11 -5.05 8.04
C LEU A 64 -14.50 -5.32 7.48
N PHE A 65 -14.67 -6.40 6.72
CA PHE A 65 -16.00 -6.80 6.24
C PHE A 65 -16.95 -7.07 7.41
N GLY A 66 -16.49 -7.81 8.43
CA GLY A 66 -17.27 -8.06 9.65
C GLY A 66 -17.58 -6.77 10.43
N LEU A 67 -16.61 -5.87 10.58
CA LEU A 67 -16.81 -4.58 11.25
C LEU A 67 -17.76 -3.66 10.47
N ASN A 68 -17.64 -3.60 9.15
CA ASN A 68 -18.54 -2.85 8.28
C ASN A 68 -19.96 -3.35 8.40
N TRP A 69 -20.15 -4.66 8.39
CA TRP A 69 -21.47 -5.28 8.57
C TRP A 69 -22.06 -4.97 9.96
N LEU A 70 -21.26 -5.07 11.02
CA LEU A 70 -21.71 -4.80 12.39
C LEU A 70 -22.05 -3.32 12.63
N LEU A 71 -21.26 -2.41 12.08
CA LEU A 71 -21.39 -0.97 12.31
C LEU A 71 -22.25 -0.26 11.25
N GLY A 72 -22.71 -0.98 10.22
CA GLY A 72 -23.35 -0.38 9.04
C GLY A 72 -22.45 0.61 8.30
N SER A 73 -21.13 0.44 8.40
CA SER A 73 -20.14 1.34 7.81
C SER A 73 -19.55 0.77 6.52
N ASN A 74 -18.79 1.58 5.79
CA ASN A 74 -18.17 1.18 4.52
C ASN A 74 -16.70 1.60 4.46
N TYR A 75 -15.93 1.21 5.48
CA TYR A 75 -14.49 1.38 5.48
C TYR A 75 -13.84 0.58 4.36
N PHE A 76 -12.80 1.15 3.76
CA PHE A 76 -12.08 0.60 2.61
C PHE A 76 -12.94 0.38 1.36
N TYR A 77 -14.18 0.88 1.35
CA TYR A 77 -15.13 0.73 0.25
C TYR A 77 -15.36 -0.73 -0.17
N ILE A 78 -15.42 -1.63 0.83
CA ILE A 78 -15.61 -3.08 0.61
C ILE A 78 -17.08 -3.43 0.35
N MET A 79 -18.02 -2.71 0.97
CA MET A 79 -19.45 -2.99 0.84
C MET A 79 -20.04 -2.39 -0.44
N HIS A 80 -19.60 -1.18 -0.79
CA HIS A 80 -19.98 -0.51 -2.02
C HIS A 80 -18.95 0.56 -2.39
N LYS A 81 -19.00 1.05 -3.63
CA LYS A 81 -18.11 2.10 -4.12
C LYS A 81 -18.37 3.44 -3.39
N PRO A 82 -17.36 4.34 -3.33
CA PRO A 82 -17.59 5.70 -2.87
C PRO A 82 -18.61 6.42 -3.77
N PRO A 83 -19.39 7.38 -3.24
CA PRO A 83 -20.36 8.14 -4.02
C PRO A 83 -19.71 9.12 -5.01
N THR A 84 -18.42 9.41 -4.84
CA THR A 84 -17.63 10.27 -5.73
C THR A 84 -16.94 9.46 -6.81
N ALA A 85 -16.72 10.06 -7.99
CA ALA A 85 -15.96 9.44 -9.08
C ALA A 85 -14.62 8.89 -8.59
N SER A 86 -14.36 7.62 -8.87
CA SER A 86 -13.18 6.91 -8.39
C SER A 86 -12.69 5.87 -9.39
N LEU A 87 -11.45 5.40 -9.21
CA LEU A 87 -10.90 4.31 -10.01
C LEU A 87 -11.75 3.03 -9.93
N LEU A 88 -12.47 2.83 -8.82
CA LEU A 88 -13.33 1.67 -8.60
C LEU A 88 -14.47 1.61 -9.62
N ASP A 89 -14.87 2.74 -10.21
CA ASP A 89 -15.96 2.81 -11.19
C ASP A 89 -15.62 2.02 -12.46
N TYR A 90 -14.34 1.96 -12.83
CA TYR A 90 -13.85 1.23 -13.99
C TYR A 90 -13.70 -0.29 -13.79
N PHE A 91 -13.80 -0.76 -12.55
CA PHE A 91 -13.49 -2.15 -12.18
C PHE A 91 -14.72 -3.08 -12.12
N GLY A 92 -15.88 -2.61 -12.59
CA GLY A 92 -17.12 -3.40 -12.64
C GLY A 92 -17.95 -3.37 -11.35
N PRO A 93 -19.10 -4.09 -11.29
CA PRO A 93 -20.00 -4.05 -10.14
C PRO A 93 -19.43 -4.83 -8.95
N TRP A 94 -20.01 -4.62 -7.77
CA TRP A 94 -19.70 -5.45 -6.59
C TRP A 94 -20.09 -6.91 -6.86
N PRO A 95 -19.28 -7.92 -6.47
CA PRO A 95 -17.98 -7.85 -5.78
C PRO A 95 -16.77 -7.87 -6.73
N TRP A 96 -16.97 -7.83 -8.05
CA TRP A 96 -15.88 -7.99 -9.04
C TRP A 96 -14.77 -6.95 -8.92
N TYR A 97 -15.10 -5.69 -8.59
CA TYR A 97 -14.07 -4.67 -8.41
C TYR A 97 -13.11 -4.99 -7.24
N LEU A 98 -13.57 -5.73 -6.23
CA LEU A 98 -12.71 -6.15 -5.10
C LEU A 98 -11.64 -7.13 -5.59
N ILE A 99 -12.05 -8.08 -6.44
CA ILE A 99 -11.13 -9.06 -7.04
C ILE A 99 -10.09 -8.33 -7.93
N VAL A 100 -10.53 -7.35 -8.71
CA VAL A 100 -9.60 -6.51 -9.51
C VAL A 100 -8.64 -5.74 -8.59
N CYS A 101 -9.12 -5.19 -7.47
CA CYS A 101 -8.28 -4.52 -6.49
C CYS A 101 -7.26 -5.46 -5.83
N GLU A 102 -7.64 -6.69 -5.51
CA GLU A 102 -6.72 -7.70 -4.96
C GLU A 102 -5.63 -8.08 -5.96
N PHE A 103 -6.01 -8.30 -7.22
CA PHE A 103 -5.05 -8.57 -8.29
C PHE A 103 -4.08 -7.40 -8.48
N LEU A 104 -4.60 -6.17 -8.47
CA LEU A 104 -3.78 -4.97 -8.58
C LEU A 104 -2.83 -4.81 -7.38
N ALA A 105 -3.30 -5.10 -6.16
CA ALA A 105 -2.47 -5.07 -4.96
C ALA A 105 -1.32 -6.08 -5.06
N LEU A 106 -1.62 -7.31 -5.49
CA LEU A 106 -0.60 -8.34 -5.71
C LEU A 106 0.40 -7.93 -6.79
N LEU A 107 -0.07 -7.35 -7.91
CA LEU A 107 0.78 -6.81 -8.97
C LEU A 107 1.72 -5.73 -8.44
N ILE A 108 1.23 -4.80 -7.62
CA ILE A 108 2.05 -3.75 -7.00
C ILE A 108 3.10 -4.34 -6.07
N PHE A 109 2.76 -5.36 -5.26
CA PHE A 109 3.75 -6.04 -4.42
C PHE A 109 4.88 -6.66 -5.24
N TRP A 110 4.55 -7.29 -6.36
CA TRP A 110 5.55 -7.81 -7.30
C TRP A 110 6.37 -6.70 -7.95
N LEU A 111 5.75 -5.61 -8.40
CA LEU A 111 6.45 -4.48 -9.01
C LEU A 111 7.45 -3.81 -8.05
N VAL A 112 7.12 -3.72 -6.75
CA VAL A 112 8.05 -3.21 -5.73
C VAL A 112 9.17 -4.22 -5.44
N TYR A 113 8.87 -5.51 -5.45
CA TYR A 113 9.85 -6.57 -5.19
C TYR A 113 10.88 -6.74 -6.31
N LEU A 114 10.46 -6.70 -7.59
CA LEU A 114 11.31 -6.97 -8.74
C LEU A 114 12.61 -6.13 -8.82
N PRO A 115 12.60 -4.79 -8.67
CA PRO A 115 13.83 -3.99 -8.72
C PRO A 115 14.72 -4.20 -7.49
N LEU A 116 14.15 -4.64 -6.37
CA LEU A 116 14.89 -4.89 -5.13
C LEU A 116 15.53 -6.30 -5.10
N HIS A 117 15.02 -7.24 -5.88
CA HIS A 117 15.52 -8.61 -5.93
C HIS A 117 17.00 -8.72 -6.38
N PRO A 118 17.45 -8.05 -7.47
CA PRO A 118 18.86 -8.07 -7.86
C PRO A 118 19.80 -7.40 -6.85
N LEU A 119 19.31 -6.41 -6.09
CA LEU A 119 20.09 -5.68 -5.08
C LEU A 119 20.40 -6.56 -3.86
N ARG A 120 19.53 -7.53 -3.55
CA ARG A 120 19.79 -8.57 -2.54
C ARG A 120 20.94 -9.50 -2.95
N SER A 121 21.03 -9.83 -4.23
CA SER A 121 22.00 -10.82 -4.75
C SER A 121 23.43 -10.29 -4.88
N ARG A 122 23.68 -8.99 -4.65
CA ARG A 122 25.04 -8.44 -4.61
C ARG A 122 25.72 -8.88 -3.30
N PRO A 123 26.69 -9.81 -3.33
CA PRO A 123 27.49 -10.13 -2.16
C PRO A 123 28.47 -8.97 -1.99
N GLY A 124 28.24 -8.13 -0.99
CA GLY A 124 29.01 -6.91 -0.80
C GLY A 124 28.90 -6.37 0.61
N VAL A 125 29.10 -7.25 1.59
CA VAL A 125 30.04 -7.13 2.71
C VAL A 125 30.11 -8.56 3.24
N SER A 126 31.15 -9.27 2.83
CA SER A 126 31.65 -10.41 3.58
C SER A 126 31.71 -9.98 5.04
N ALA A 127 30.94 -10.63 5.90
CA ALA A 127 31.23 -10.69 7.32
C ALA A 127 32.56 -11.43 7.45
N ASP A 128 33.63 -10.70 7.19
CA ASP A 128 35.01 -11.11 7.38
C ASP A 128 35.61 -10.06 8.30
N SER A 129 35.36 -10.27 9.60
CA SER A 129 36.25 -9.87 10.68
C SER A 129 35.73 -10.48 11.99
N SER A 130 36.38 -11.59 12.36
CA SER A 130 36.65 -12.10 13.73
C SER A 130 35.48 -12.36 14.68
#